data_AF-V8D1J8-F1
#
_entry.id   AF-V8D1J8-F1
#
_cell.length_a   1.000
_cell.length_b   1.000
_cell.length_c   1.000
_cell.angle_alpha   90.00
_cell.angle_beta   90.00
_cell.angle_gamma   90.00
#
_symmetry.space_group_name_H-M   'P 1'
#
loop_
_entity.id
_entity.type
_entity.pdbx_description
1 polymer ?
#
loop_
_entity_poly.entity_id
_entity_poly.type
_entity_poly.pdbx_seq_one_letter_code
_entity_poly.pdbx_strand_id
1 'polypeptide(L)'
;MTGVNDASWGAVGVGIFLIAVVFGIGLYVRYRQNEAARLDHDVDLAVKLRTIAGQDPVRAAAIDEFETAIHERLFYASTVGPRARGAAWALLGAVLAAFGALWVRDGGGVITDVVHYGLAAVAAGFALTFLVFLGLTLYAATSMPRISFADSYSDEPESSTD
;
A
#
# COMPACT_ATOMS: atom_id res chain seq x y z
N MET A 1 -36.72 -1.23 -32.83
CA MET A 1 -35.74 -0.51 -31.99
C MET A 1 -35.69 -1.21 -30.65
N THR A 2 -34.65 -2.03 -30.44
CA THR A 2 -34.42 -2.79 -29.21
C THR A 2 -34.01 -1.82 -28.11
N GLY A 3 -34.94 -1.48 -27.22
CA GLY A 3 -34.63 -0.70 -26.03
C GLY A 3 -33.71 -1.53 -25.14
N VAL A 4 -32.45 -1.13 -25.06
CA VAL A 4 -31.53 -1.65 -24.06
C VAL A 4 -32.06 -1.19 -22.71
N ASN A 5 -32.63 -2.11 -21.96
CA ASN A 5 -33.29 -1.92 -20.68
C ASN A 5 -32.27 -1.46 -19.63
N ASP A 6 -32.63 -0.49 -18.77
CA ASP A 6 -31.72 0.12 -17.78
C ASP A 6 -31.03 -0.93 -16.87
N ALA A 7 -31.70 -2.05 -16.60
CA ALA A 7 -31.15 -3.18 -15.87
C ALA A 7 -29.92 -3.82 -16.57
N SER A 8 -29.92 -3.87 -17.91
CA SER A 8 -28.79 -4.40 -18.70
C SER A 8 -27.60 -3.45 -18.71
N TRP A 9 -27.84 -2.14 -18.78
CA TRP A 9 -26.79 -1.12 -18.59
C TRP A 9 -26.23 -1.13 -17.18
N GLY A 10 -27.07 -1.34 -16.16
CA GLY A 10 -26.65 -1.53 -14.78
C GLY A 10 -25.73 -2.74 -14.61
N ALA A 11 -26.08 -3.88 -15.18
CA ALA A 11 -25.25 -5.09 -15.13
C ALA A 11 -23.90 -4.91 -15.82
N VAL A 12 -23.87 -4.26 -16.99
CA VAL A 12 -22.63 -3.93 -17.71
C VAL A 12 -21.76 -2.98 -16.89
N GLY A 13 -22.36 -1.94 -16.29
CA GLY A 13 -21.64 -0.98 -15.44
C GLY A 13 -20.99 -1.63 -14.23
N VAL A 14 -21.70 -2.53 -13.53
CA VAL A 14 -21.15 -3.28 -12.40
C VAL A 14 -20.03 -4.22 -12.84
N GLY A 15 -20.18 -4.90 -13.99
CA GLY A 15 -19.13 -5.75 -14.55
C GLY A 15 -17.84 -4.98 -14.87
N ILE A 16 -17.95 -3.81 -15.52
CA ILE A 16 -16.81 -2.94 -15.82
C ILE A 16 -16.15 -2.44 -14.52
N PHE A 17 -16.94 -2.03 -13.54
CA PHE A 17 -16.43 -1.59 -12.24
C PHE A 17 -15.61 -2.68 -11.54
N LEU A 18 -16.11 -3.92 -11.51
CA LEU A 18 -15.37 -5.04 -10.91
C LEU A 18 -14.04 -5.30 -11.60
N ILE A 19 -14.04 -5.29 -12.94
CA ILE A 19 -12.81 -5.43 -13.73
C ILE A 19 -11.84 -4.30 -13.38
N ALA A 20 -12.31 -3.05 -13.36
CA ALA A 20 -11.49 -1.89 -13.01
C ALA A 20 -10.90 -1.99 -11.59
N VAL A 21 -11.67 -2.48 -10.61
CA VAL A 21 -11.20 -2.69 -9.23
C VAL A 21 -10.12 -3.76 -9.16
N VAL A 22 -10.31 -4.91 -9.83
CA VAL A 22 -9.32 -5.99 -9.89
C VAL A 22 -8.01 -5.49 -10.51
N PHE A 23 -8.09 -4.86 -11.68
CA PHE A 23 -6.90 -4.33 -12.36
C PHE A 23 -6.25 -3.19 -11.58
N GLY A 24 -7.03 -2.28 -11.02
CA GLY A 24 -6.53 -1.16 -10.22
C GLY A 24 -5.76 -1.63 -8.99
N ILE A 25 -6.31 -2.59 -8.24
CA ILE A 25 -5.65 -3.18 -7.07
C ILE A 25 -4.40 -3.97 -7.49
N GLY A 26 -4.48 -4.76 -8.57
CA GLY A 26 -3.34 -5.50 -9.10
C GLY A 26 -2.19 -4.59 -9.53
N LEU A 27 -2.48 -3.53 -10.29
CA LEU A 27 -1.50 -2.52 -10.71
C LEU A 27 -0.91 -1.77 -9.51
N TYR A 28 -1.73 -1.41 -8.53
CA TYR A 28 -1.27 -0.78 -7.30
C TYR A 28 -0.25 -1.66 -6.54
N VAL A 29 -0.58 -2.94 -6.34
CA VAL A 29 0.31 -3.89 -5.65
C VAL A 29 1.61 -4.07 -6.44
N ARG A 30 1.52 -4.20 -7.76
CA ARG A 30 2.69 -4.33 -8.65
C ARG A 30 3.59 -3.10 -8.59
N TYR A 31 3.01 -1.90 -8.60
CA TYR A 31 3.73 -0.64 -8.45
C TYR A 31 4.51 -0.61 -7.13
N ARG A 32 3.86 -0.95 -6.01
CA ARG A 32 4.51 -1.00 -4.69
C ARG A 32 5.63 -2.04 -4.60
N GLN A 33 5.50 -3.18 -5.27
CA GLN A 33 6.58 -4.18 -5.36
C GLN A 33 7.79 -3.65 -6.16
N ASN A 34 7.54 -2.93 -7.26
CA ASN A 34 8.61 -2.31 -8.03
C ASN A 34 9.33 -1.21 -7.25
N GLU A 35 8.61 -0.44 -6.45
CA GLU A 35 9.17 0.58 -5.58
C GLU A 35 10.13 -0.03 -4.54
N ALA A 36 9.74 -1.15 -3.93
CA ALA A 36 10.61 -1.89 -3.01
C ALA A 36 11.87 -2.43 -3.70
N ALA A 37 11.76 -2.93 -4.93
CA ALA A 37 12.92 -3.41 -5.69
C ALA A 37 13.90 -2.28 -6.08
N ARG A 38 13.38 -1.06 -6.34
CA ARG A 38 14.23 0.12 -6.57
C ARG A 38 14.99 0.53 -5.31
N LEU A 39 14.32 0.51 -4.15
CA LEU A 39 14.96 0.81 -2.87
C LEU A 39 16.10 -0.17 -2.55
N ASP A 40 15.92 -1.45 -2.84
CA ASP A 40 16.98 -2.47 -2.69
C ASP A 40 18.20 -2.16 -3.58
N HIS A 41 17.96 -1.70 -4.80
CA HIS A 41 19.02 -1.24 -5.70
C HIS A 41 19.73 0.02 -5.18
N ASP A 42 18.99 0.98 -4.62
CA ASP A 42 19.55 2.21 -4.05
C ASP A 42 20.45 1.91 -2.84
N VAL A 43 20.07 0.92 -2.00
CA VAL A 43 20.91 0.42 -0.89
C VAL A 43 22.22 -0.18 -1.41
N ASP A 44 22.17 -1.04 -2.43
CA ASP A 44 23.37 -1.62 -3.04
C ASP A 44 24.28 -0.54 -3.67
N LEU A 45 23.69 0.50 -4.27
CA LEU A 45 24.42 1.65 -4.80
C LEU A 45 25.11 2.43 -3.68
N ALA A 46 24.45 2.66 -2.54
CA ALA A 46 25.05 3.35 -1.40
C ALA A 46 26.31 2.64 -0.89
N VAL A 47 26.25 1.32 -0.70
CA VAL A 47 27.40 0.49 -0.29
C VAL A 47 28.56 0.61 -1.28
N LYS A 48 28.26 0.60 -2.59
CA LYS A 48 29.27 0.76 -3.65
C LYS A 48 29.90 2.16 -3.62
N LEU A 49 29.09 3.21 -3.47
CA LEU A 49 29.57 4.59 -3.39
C LEU A 49 30.45 4.79 -2.15
N ARG A 50 30.06 4.24 -1.00
CA ARG A 50 30.86 4.27 0.25
C ARG A 50 32.23 3.64 0.06
N THR A 51 32.27 2.51 -0.64
CA THR A 51 33.53 1.83 -0.97
C THR A 51 34.43 2.69 -1.89
N ILE A 52 33.84 3.41 -2.84
CA ILE A 52 34.57 4.28 -3.79
C ILE A 52 35.06 5.58 -3.14
N ALA A 53 34.29 6.16 -2.20
CA ALA A 53 34.65 7.41 -1.54
C ALA A 53 35.91 7.29 -0.67
N GLY A 54 36.18 6.11 -0.12
CA GLY A 54 37.40 5.84 0.64
C GLY A 54 37.54 6.78 1.84
N GLN A 55 38.57 7.64 1.83
CA GLN A 55 38.88 8.60 2.90
C GLN A 55 38.61 10.06 2.49
N ASP A 56 37.97 10.31 1.36
CA ASP A 56 37.63 11.68 0.93
C ASP A 56 36.45 12.22 1.77
N PRO A 57 36.66 13.23 2.63
CA PRO A 57 35.64 13.70 3.57
C PRO A 57 34.44 14.34 2.86
N VAL A 58 34.63 14.95 1.68
CA VAL A 58 33.54 15.61 0.94
C VAL A 58 32.64 14.56 0.29
N ARG A 59 33.25 13.50 -0.27
CA ARG A 59 32.49 12.37 -0.83
C ARG A 59 31.76 11.59 0.27
N ALA A 60 32.38 11.43 1.44
CA ALA A 60 31.75 10.78 2.58
C ALA A 60 30.49 11.55 3.03
N ALA A 61 30.57 12.88 3.15
CA ALA A 61 29.42 13.72 3.52
C ALA A 61 28.25 13.62 2.51
N ALA A 62 28.55 13.63 1.20
CA ALA A 62 27.52 13.47 0.17
C ALA A 62 26.85 12.08 0.21
N ILE A 63 27.58 11.05 0.63
CA ILE A 63 27.05 9.69 0.79
C ILE A 63 26.21 9.59 2.06
N ASP A 64 26.60 10.25 3.16
CA ASP A 64 25.81 10.26 4.39
C ASP A 64 24.41 10.87 4.15
N GLU A 65 24.31 11.94 3.35
CA GLU A 65 23.02 12.53 2.96
C GLU A 65 22.19 11.56 2.10
N PHE A 66 22.81 10.89 1.14
CA PHE A 66 22.17 9.86 0.31
C PHE A 66 21.67 8.65 1.13
N GLU A 67 22.50 8.13 2.03
CA GLU A 67 22.16 7.03 2.94
C GLU A 67 21.01 7.41 3.87
N THR A 68 20.99 8.64 4.38
CA THR A 68 19.90 9.16 5.22
C THR A 68 18.57 9.14 4.46
N ALA A 69 18.56 9.66 3.23
CA ALA A 69 17.37 9.67 2.39
C ALA A 69 16.85 8.25 2.06
N ILE A 70 17.76 7.28 1.89
CA ILE A 70 17.38 5.87 1.69
C ILE A 70 16.77 5.29 2.96
N HIS A 71 17.38 5.51 4.13
CA HIS A 71 16.90 4.97 5.40
C HIS A 71 15.47 5.44 5.72
N GLU A 72 15.18 6.72 5.51
CA GLU A 72 13.82 7.26 5.69
C GLU A 72 12.80 6.54 4.79
N ARG A 73 13.15 6.34 3.52
CA ARG A 73 12.28 5.64 2.56
C ARG A 73 12.14 4.17 2.89
N LEU A 74 13.19 3.51 3.36
CA LEU A 74 13.17 2.10 3.76
C LEU A 74 12.28 1.90 4.99
N PHE A 75 12.34 2.81 5.97
CA PHE A 75 11.51 2.78 7.15
C PHE A 75 10.02 2.95 6.79
N TYR A 76 9.72 3.90 5.91
CA TYR A 76 8.36 4.10 5.41
C TYR A 76 7.88 2.89 4.60
N ALA A 77 8.68 2.39 3.66
CA ALA A 77 8.32 1.28 2.78
C ALA A 77 8.11 -0.03 3.54
N SER A 78 8.96 -0.33 4.55
CA SER A 78 8.86 -1.54 5.37
C SER A 78 7.64 -1.53 6.29
N THR A 79 7.20 -0.35 6.73
CA THR A 79 6.09 -0.22 7.68
C THR A 79 4.76 -0.03 6.94
N VAL A 80 4.68 0.90 6.00
CA VAL A 80 3.42 1.23 5.30
C VAL A 80 3.14 0.25 4.16
N GLY A 81 4.17 -0.17 3.43
CA GLY A 81 4.04 -0.97 2.20
C GLY A 81 3.34 -2.32 2.38
N PRO A 82 3.71 -3.18 3.35
CA PRO A 82 3.02 -4.45 3.58
C PRO A 82 1.55 -4.28 3.99
N ARG A 83 1.26 -3.31 4.85
CA ARG A 83 -0.09 -3.06 5.39
C ARG A 83 -1.02 -2.51 4.32
N ALA A 84 -0.54 -1.58 3.50
CA ALA A 84 -1.33 -1.02 2.40
C ALA A 84 -1.65 -2.07 1.33
N ARG A 85 -0.72 -3.01 1.05
CA ARG A 85 -0.99 -4.17 0.18
C ARG A 85 -2.04 -5.10 0.79
N GLY A 86 -1.94 -5.39 2.10
CA GLY A 86 -2.94 -6.17 2.83
C GLY A 86 -4.33 -5.54 2.78
N ALA A 87 -4.43 -4.21 2.97
CA ALA A 87 -5.67 -3.47 2.82
C ALA A 87 -6.24 -3.61 1.40
N ALA A 88 -5.42 -3.44 0.37
CA ALA A 88 -5.87 -3.53 -1.01
C ALA A 88 -6.45 -4.91 -1.33
N TRP A 89 -5.79 -6.00 -0.93
CA TRP A 89 -6.30 -7.36 -1.11
C TRP A 89 -7.57 -7.63 -0.30
N ALA A 90 -7.64 -7.12 0.93
CA ALA A 90 -8.83 -7.27 1.76
C ALA A 90 -10.04 -6.54 1.15
N LEU A 91 -9.83 -5.33 0.61
CA LEU A 91 -10.88 -4.59 -0.10
C LEU A 91 -11.38 -5.37 -1.32
N LEU A 92 -10.45 -5.93 -2.11
CA LEU A 92 -10.81 -6.76 -3.26
C LEU A 92 -11.66 -7.96 -2.84
N GLY A 93 -11.23 -8.69 -1.80
CA GLY A 93 -11.98 -9.81 -1.25
C GLY A 93 -13.39 -9.43 -0.80
N ALA A 94 -13.54 -8.28 -0.14
CA ALA A 94 -14.83 -7.75 0.30
C ALA A 94 -15.76 -7.48 -0.89
N VAL A 95 -15.25 -6.81 -1.93
CA VAL A 95 -16.01 -6.47 -3.14
C VAL A 95 -16.47 -7.73 -3.88
N LEU A 96 -15.58 -8.71 -4.08
CA LEU A 96 -15.96 -9.96 -4.76
C LEU A 96 -16.97 -10.77 -3.95
N ALA A 97 -16.78 -10.90 -2.64
CA ALA A 97 -17.69 -11.65 -1.78
C ALA A 97 -19.08 -10.99 -1.72
N ALA A 98 -19.14 -9.66 -1.60
CA ALA A 98 -20.40 -8.91 -1.62
C ALA A 98 -21.12 -9.08 -2.96
N PHE A 99 -20.39 -9.00 -4.08
CA PHE A 99 -20.97 -9.22 -5.40
C PHE A 99 -21.51 -10.66 -5.56
N GLY A 100 -20.75 -11.66 -5.10
CA GLY A 100 -21.22 -13.05 -5.08
C GLY A 100 -22.50 -13.24 -4.26
N ALA A 101 -22.59 -12.61 -3.09
CA ALA A 101 -23.79 -12.68 -2.25
C ALA A 101 -25.02 -12.11 -2.98
N LEU A 102 -24.87 -10.98 -3.68
CA LEU A 102 -25.96 -10.37 -4.44
C LEU A 102 -26.46 -11.26 -5.59
N TRP A 103 -25.56 -12.01 -6.22
CA TRP A 103 -25.89 -12.89 -7.34
C TRP A 103 -26.70 -14.12 -6.94
N VAL A 104 -26.51 -14.62 -5.71
CA VAL A 104 -27.11 -15.87 -5.24
C VAL A 104 -28.57 -15.69 -4.77
N ARG A 105 -29.04 -14.46 -4.57
CA ARG A 105 -30.30 -14.14 -3.86
C ARG A 105 -31.60 -14.77 -4.41
N ASP A 106 -31.67 -15.15 -5.68
CA ASP A 106 -32.94 -15.49 -6.35
C ASP A 106 -33.25 -17.01 -6.47
N GLY A 107 -32.52 -17.88 -5.75
CA GLY A 107 -32.59 -19.34 -5.95
C GLY A 107 -33.65 -20.13 -5.16
N GLY A 108 -34.34 -19.54 -4.17
CA GLY A 108 -35.41 -20.20 -3.40
C GLY A 108 -35.04 -21.59 -2.84
N GLY A 109 -34.22 -21.65 -1.79
CA GLY A 109 -33.86 -22.91 -1.13
C GLY A 109 -32.78 -22.76 -0.06
N VAL A 110 -32.71 -23.72 0.87
CA VAL A 110 -31.76 -23.69 2.01
C VAL A 110 -30.31 -23.55 1.55
N ILE A 111 -29.92 -24.21 0.46
CA ILE A 111 -28.55 -24.11 -0.09
C ILE A 111 -28.26 -22.68 -0.55
N THR A 112 -29.21 -22.05 -1.24
CA THR A 112 -29.12 -20.67 -1.71
C THR A 112 -28.96 -19.70 -0.53
N ASP A 113 -29.74 -19.89 0.52
CA ASP A 113 -29.67 -19.05 1.73
C ASP A 113 -28.32 -19.20 2.44
N VAL A 114 -27.84 -20.43 2.62
CA VAL A 114 -26.54 -20.70 3.26
C VAL A 114 -25.39 -20.07 2.47
N VAL A 115 -25.40 -20.18 1.14
CA VAL A 115 -24.36 -19.58 0.30
C VAL A 115 -24.44 -18.04 0.34
N HIS A 116 -25.64 -17.46 0.28
CA HIS A 116 -25.82 -16.01 0.37
C HIS A 116 -25.27 -15.46 1.69
N TYR A 117 -25.69 -16.01 2.83
CA TYR A 117 -25.22 -15.56 4.14
C TYR A 117 -23.75 -15.89 4.37
N GLY A 118 -23.24 -17.00 3.84
CA GLY A 118 -21.82 -17.34 3.89
C GLY A 118 -20.96 -16.30 3.15
N LEU A 119 -21.35 -15.92 1.93
CA LEU A 119 -20.65 -14.88 1.16
C LEU A 119 -20.77 -13.50 1.83
N ALA A 120 -21.93 -13.16 2.39
CA ALA A 120 -22.11 -11.93 3.15
C ALA A 120 -21.19 -11.88 4.40
N ALA A 121 -21.06 -12.99 5.13
CA ALA A 121 -20.16 -13.10 6.28
C ALA A 121 -18.69 -12.96 5.87
N VAL A 122 -18.28 -13.60 4.77
CA VAL A 122 -16.94 -13.46 4.19
C VAL A 122 -16.66 -12.02 3.78
N ALA A 123 -17.63 -11.35 3.14
CA ALA A 123 -17.52 -9.94 2.77
C ALA A 123 -17.30 -9.05 4.00
N ALA A 124 -18.07 -9.28 5.07
CA ALA A 124 -17.92 -8.55 6.33
C ALA A 124 -16.54 -8.78 6.97
N GLY A 125 -16.02 -10.01 6.97
CA GLY A 125 -14.69 -10.33 7.47
C GLY A 125 -13.58 -9.62 6.70
N PHE A 126 -13.66 -9.60 5.36
CA PHE A 126 -12.73 -8.86 4.52
C PHE A 126 -12.84 -7.34 4.70
N ALA A 127 -14.05 -6.80 4.84
CA ALA A 127 -14.27 -5.38 5.10
C ALA A 127 -13.64 -4.96 6.44
N LEU A 128 -13.82 -5.75 7.50
CA LEU A 128 -13.17 -5.51 8.79
C LEU A 128 -11.64 -5.55 8.66
N THR A 129 -11.11 -6.55 7.96
CA THR A 129 -9.67 -6.69 7.71
C THR A 129 -9.11 -5.49 6.95
N PHE A 130 -9.84 -5.00 5.94
CA PHE A 130 -9.50 -3.78 5.23
C PHE A 130 -9.42 -2.58 6.17
N LEU A 131 -10.41 -2.39 7.04
CA LEU A 131 -10.42 -1.29 8.00
C LEU A 131 -9.25 -1.36 8.98
N VAL A 132 -8.89 -2.56 9.46
CA VAL A 132 -7.73 -2.76 10.33
C VAL A 132 -6.44 -2.37 9.60
N PHE A 133 -6.21 -2.89 8.40
CA PHE A 133 -4.99 -2.55 7.64
C PHE A 133 -4.95 -1.08 7.22
N LEU A 134 -6.09 -0.50 6.87
CA LEU A 134 -6.21 0.92 6.56
C LEU A 134 -5.87 1.77 7.79
N GLY A 135 -6.45 1.44 8.95
CA GLY A 135 -6.18 2.13 10.22
C GLY A 135 -4.71 2.06 10.61
N LEU A 136 -4.09 0.88 10.53
CA LEU A 136 -2.66 0.72 10.80
C LEU A 136 -1.78 1.47 9.78
N THR A 137 -2.21 1.53 8.52
CA THR A 137 -1.52 2.28 7.47
C THR A 137 -1.56 3.78 7.74
N LEU A 138 -2.74 4.30 8.07
CA LEU A 138 -2.94 5.71 8.42
C LEU A 138 -2.18 6.07 9.69
N TYR A 139 -2.27 5.24 10.72
CA TYR A 139 -1.51 5.42 11.96
C TYR A 139 -0.02 5.47 11.67
N ALA A 140 0.54 4.51 10.94
CA ALA A 140 1.96 4.53 10.57
C ALA A 140 2.33 5.77 9.74
N ALA A 141 1.45 6.23 8.85
CA ALA A 141 1.70 7.41 8.03
C ALA A 141 1.68 8.72 8.83
N THR A 142 0.90 8.81 9.92
CA THR A 142 0.77 10.02 10.75
C THR A 142 1.66 10.01 11.99
N SER A 143 1.98 8.84 12.52
CA SER A 143 2.78 8.67 13.74
C SER A 143 4.28 8.57 13.46
N MET A 144 4.70 8.46 12.20
CA MET A 144 6.12 8.53 11.86
C MET A 144 6.59 9.97 12.06
N PRO A 145 7.45 10.25 13.07
CA PRO A 145 8.02 11.56 13.20
C PRO A 145 8.80 11.82 11.93
N ARG A 146 8.48 12.92 11.24
CA ARG A 146 9.39 13.52 10.27
C ARG A 146 10.56 14.06 11.09
N ILE A 147 11.45 13.17 11.51
CA ILE A 147 12.72 13.56 12.13
C ILE A 147 13.47 14.25 11.00
N SER A 148 13.29 15.55 10.88
CA SER A 148 14.24 16.35 10.12
C SER A 148 15.51 16.32 10.95
N PHE A 149 16.52 15.60 10.46
CA PHE A 149 17.89 15.65 10.99
C PHE A 149 18.48 17.08 11.01
N ALA A 150 17.76 18.08 10.47
CA ALA A 150 17.98 19.50 10.73
C ALA A 150 18.20 19.81 12.22
N ASP A 151 17.48 19.13 13.13
CA ASP A 151 17.67 19.30 14.58
C ASP A 151 18.96 18.65 15.10
N SER A 152 19.50 17.62 14.42
CA SER A 152 20.77 16.97 14.81
C SER A 152 22.02 17.71 14.35
N TYR A 153 21.90 18.55 13.32
CA TYR A 153 22.99 19.42 12.83
C TYR A 153 23.04 20.79 13.53
N SER A 154 22.05 21.11 14.38
CA SER A 154 22.02 22.39 15.12
C SER A 154 22.70 22.33 16.48
N ASP A 155 23.11 21.14 16.94
CA ASP A 155 23.77 20.91 18.24
C ASP A 155 25.31 20.91 18.15
N GLU A 156 25.93 21.41 17.07
CA GLU A 156 27.38 21.68 17.10
C GLU A 156 27.64 22.83 18.10
N PRO A 157 28.35 22.59 19.23
CA PRO A 157 28.72 23.68 20.12
C PRO A 157 29.67 24.60 19.37
N GLU A 158 29.30 25.88 19.22
CA GLU A 158 30.21 26.94 18.78
C GLU A 158 31.53 26.77 19.52
N SER A 159 32.57 26.37 18.80
CA SER A 159 33.90 26.26 19.37
C SER A 159 34.33 27.66 19.76
N SER A 160 34.39 27.89 21.08
CA SER A 160 34.92 29.10 21.68
C SER A 160 36.34 29.31 21.19
N THR A 161 36.50 30.25 20.26
CA THR A 161 37.78 30.85 19.92
C THR A 161 38.22 31.66 21.13
N ASP A 162 39.15 31.11 21.92
CA ASP A 162 40.02 31.82 22.86
C ASP A 162 41.46 31.38 22.61
#